data_AF-A0A916JCN9-F1
#
_entry.id   AF-A0A916JCN9-F1
#
_cell.length_a   1.000
_cell.length_b   1.000
_cell.length_c   1.000
_cell.angle_alpha   90.00
_cell.angle_beta   90.00
_cell.angle_gamma   90.00
#
_symmetry.space_group_name_H-M   'P 1'
#
loop_
_entity.id
_entity.type
_entity.pdbx_description
1 polymer ?
#
loop_
_entity_poly.entity_id
_entity_poly.type
_entity_poly.pdbx_seq_one_letter_code
_entity_poly.pdbx_strand_id
1 'polypeptide(L)'
;MIEFLALITAHILADFYWQPTRWVMDKKGSTAWFIADQVLHLISIIFISLILTSKIEIGIDQLKAWYQTPRNLAIISGVLLCLSPVSFLVGMLTRPWRDELERLVPNADDNLANAGRWIGMSERLLIFVFVLINQFSAIGFLIAAKSLLRYNDKTTSGDIPPAYISKKSEYILVGTLMSYTCSIAIALIIKMVN
;
A
#
# COMPACT_ATOMS: atom_id res chain seq x y z
N MET A 1 -23.74 -0.32 22.06
CA MET A 1 -24.05 -1.45 21.14
C MET A 1 -25.18 -1.11 20.17
N ILE A 2 -26.33 -0.62 20.66
CA ILE A 2 -27.46 -0.22 19.80
C ILE A 2 -27.08 0.94 18.84
N GLU A 3 -26.38 1.96 19.32
CA GLU A 3 -25.91 3.11 18.51
C GLU A 3 -24.96 2.67 17.38
N PHE A 4 -24.06 1.73 17.68
CA PHE A 4 -23.14 1.16 16.70
C PHE A 4 -23.89 0.37 15.62
N LEU A 5 -24.89 -0.41 16.01
CA LEU A 5 -25.76 -1.14 15.08
C LEU A 5 -26.59 -0.17 14.21
N ALA A 6 -27.07 0.93 14.79
CA ALA A 6 -27.80 1.97 14.08
C ALA A 6 -26.92 2.70 13.06
N LEU A 7 -25.66 3.00 13.41
CA LEU A 7 -24.67 3.58 12.49
C LEU A 7 -24.37 2.65 11.31
N ILE A 8 -24.11 1.36 11.58
CA ILE A 8 -23.89 0.36 10.51
C ILE A 8 -25.10 0.26 9.59
N THR A 9 -26.30 0.21 10.18
CA THR A 9 -27.55 0.09 9.42
C THR A 9 -27.76 1.33 8.54
N ALA A 10 -27.56 2.53 9.09
CA ALA A 10 -27.69 3.77 8.34
C ALA A 10 -26.67 3.87 7.20
N HIS A 11 -25.42 3.42 7.44
CA HIS A 11 -24.38 3.37 6.42
C HIS A 11 -24.73 2.42 5.27
N ILE A 12 -25.18 1.19 5.59
CA ILE A 12 -25.60 0.21 4.57
C ILE A 12 -26.79 0.75 3.75
N LEU A 13 -27.79 1.35 4.40
CA LEU A 13 -28.93 1.91 3.69
C LEU A 13 -28.53 3.10 2.80
N ALA A 14 -27.63 3.97 3.26
CA ALA A 14 -27.12 5.10 2.48
C ALA A 14 -26.39 4.61 1.21
N ASP A 15 -25.58 3.57 1.32
CA ASP A 15 -24.78 3.06 0.21
C ASP A 15 -25.54 2.18 -0.78
N PHE A 16 -26.39 1.28 -0.28
CA PHE A 16 -26.97 0.24 -1.12
C PHE A 16 -28.41 0.52 -1.50
N TYR A 17 -29.14 1.29 -0.69
CA TYR A 17 -30.57 1.53 -0.90
C TYR A 17 -30.86 2.93 -1.41
N TRP A 18 -30.23 3.96 -0.82
CA TRP A 18 -30.47 5.36 -1.17
C TRP A 18 -29.50 5.94 -2.21
N GLN A 19 -28.42 5.25 -2.56
CA GLN A 19 -27.47 5.73 -3.55
C GLN A 19 -28.03 5.57 -4.98
N PRO A 20 -28.26 6.67 -5.73
CA PRO A 20 -28.80 6.60 -7.08
C PRO A 20 -27.79 5.99 -8.07
N THR A 21 -28.27 5.19 -9.02
CA THR A 21 -27.44 4.48 -10.02
C THR A 21 -26.60 5.43 -10.87
N ARG A 22 -27.05 6.66 -11.08
CA ARG A 22 -26.31 7.70 -11.82
C ARG A 22 -25.02 8.11 -11.12
N TRP A 23 -25.05 8.26 -9.79
CA TRP A 23 -23.86 8.61 -9.00
C TRP A 23 -22.82 7.48 -9.01
N VAL A 24 -23.29 6.22 -9.05
CA VAL A 24 -22.41 5.05 -9.19
C VAL A 24 -21.69 5.04 -10.54
N MET A 25 -22.37 5.46 -11.61
CA MET A 25 -21.77 5.54 -12.95
C MET A 25 -20.76 6.69 -13.06
N ASP A 26 -21.05 7.85 -12.47
CA ASP A 26 -20.14 9.01 -12.47
C ASP A 26 -18.87 8.75 -11.64
N LYS A 27 -18.96 7.98 -10.52
CA LYS A 27 -17.79 7.52 -9.74
C LYS A 27 -16.81 6.67 -10.56
N LYS A 28 -17.33 5.77 -11.39
CA LYS A 28 -16.51 4.83 -12.16
C LYS A 28 -15.68 5.54 -13.24
N GLY A 29 -16.12 6.71 -13.69
CA GLY A 29 -15.45 7.47 -14.75
C GLY A 29 -14.45 8.53 -14.27
N SER A 30 -14.39 8.85 -12.96
CA SER A 30 -13.55 9.95 -12.48
C SER A 30 -13.12 9.79 -11.02
N THR A 31 -11.82 9.89 -10.78
CA THR A 31 -11.22 9.95 -9.43
C THR A 31 -11.79 11.10 -8.59
N ALA A 32 -12.15 12.23 -9.22
CA ALA A 32 -12.72 13.37 -8.51
C ALA A 32 -14.11 13.06 -7.94
N TRP A 33 -14.96 12.37 -8.72
CA TRP A 33 -16.28 11.92 -8.26
C TRP A 33 -16.19 10.85 -7.18
N PHE A 34 -15.21 9.95 -7.28
CA PHE A 34 -14.90 9.01 -6.21
C PHE A 34 -14.52 9.74 -4.91
N ILE A 35 -13.57 10.69 -4.95
CA ILE A 35 -13.15 11.43 -3.76
C ILE A 35 -14.30 12.27 -3.18
N ALA A 36 -15.06 12.98 -4.02
CA ALA A 36 -16.19 13.81 -3.57
C ALA A 36 -17.22 12.96 -2.82
N ASP A 37 -17.50 11.77 -3.32
CA ASP A 37 -18.37 10.82 -2.63
C ASP A 37 -17.78 10.33 -1.30
N GLN A 38 -16.50 9.95 -1.25
CA GLN A 38 -15.88 9.51 0.01
C GLN A 38 -15.93 10.61 1.08
N VAL A 39 -15.79 11.88 0.68
CA VAL A 39 -15.95 13.04 1.58
C VAL A 39 -17.39 13.17 2.05
N LEU A 40 -18.37 13.09 1.14
CA LEU A 40 -19.80 13.15 1.50
C LEU A 40 -20.18 12.03 2.47
N HIS A 41 -19.63 10.83 2.23
CA HIS A 41 -19.82 9.67 3.09
C HIS A 41 -19.28 9.89 4.49
N LEU A 42 -18.04 10.38 4.60
CA LEU A 42 -17.42 10.71 5.87
C LEU A 42 -18.25 11.75 6.64
N ILE A 43 -18.74 12.78 5.94
CA ILE A 43 -19.62 13.81 6.51
C ILE A 43 -20.91 13.18 7.03
N SER A 44 -21.54 12.28 6.27
CA SER A 44 -22.78 11.61 6.67
C SER A 44 -22.59 10.76 7.93
N ILE A 45 -21.48 10.04 8.05
CA ILE A 45 -21.14 9.24 9.23
C ILE A 45 -20.96 10.13 10.46
N ILE A 46 -20.23 11.24 10.32
CA ILE A 46 -20.04 12.23 11.40
C ILE A 46 -21.40 12.80 11.82
N PHE A 47 -22.24 13.20 10.85
CA PHE A 47 -23.55 13.78 11.12
C PHE A 47 -24.49 12.81 11.85
N ILE A 48 -24.60 11.56 11.38
CA ILE A 48 -25.42 10.52 12.02
C ILE A 48 -24.87 10.20 13.42
N SER A 49 -23.54 10.14 13.59
CA SER A 49 -22.90 9.92 14.88
C SER A 49 -23.24 11.02 15.90
N LEU A 50 -23.27 12.28 15.46
CA LEU A 50 -23.66 13.42 16.30
C LEU A 50 -25.13 13.33 16.75
N ILE A 51 -26.05 12.99 15.83
CA ILE A 51 -27.48 12.82 16.14
C ILE A 51 -27.68 11.71 17.16
N LEU A 52 -27.04 10.55 16.96
CA LEU A 52 -27.25 9.37 17.80
C LEU A 52 -26.66 9.53 19.20
N THR A 53 -25.52 10.21 19.33
CA THR A 53 -24.80 10.30 20.61
C THR A 53 -25.22 11.52 21.43
N SER A 54 -25.83 12.54 20.79
CA SER A 54 -26.21 13.83 21.41
C SER A 54 -25.06 14.56 22.14
N LYS A 55 -23.82 14.13 21.87
CA LYS A 55 -22.58 14.72 22.38
C LYS A 55 -21.83 15.33 21.21
N ILE A 56 -21.58 16.63 21.27
CA ILE A 56 -20.67 17.35 20.36
C ILE A 56 -19.25 17.27 20.94
N GLU A 57 -18.88 16.13 21.52
CA GLU A 57 -17.47 15.82 21.68
C GLU A 57 -17.01 15.30 20.34
N ILE A 58 -16.77 16.23 19.40
CA ILE A 58 -16.04 15.89 18.19
C ILE A 58 -14.75 15.27 18.72
N GLY A 59 -14.46 14.03 18.35
CA GLY A 59 -13.37 13.23 18.90
C GLY A 59 -11.97 13.77 18.61
N ILE A 60 -11.84 15.08 18.34
CA ILE A 60 -10.62 15.82 18.08
C ILE A 60 -9.65 15.67 19.25
N ASP A 61 -10.11 15.70 20.49
CA ASP A 61 -9.21 15.58 21.64
C ASP A 61 -8.70 14.14 21.82
N GLN A 62 -9.55 13.14 21.56
CA GLN A 62 -9.14 11.74 21.50
C GLN A 62 -8.21 11.46 20.30
N LEU A 63 -8.47 12.10 19.14
CA LEU A 63 -7.63 12.03 17.96
C LEU A 63 -6.27 12.70 18.19
N LYS A 64 -6.25 13.87 18.84
CA LYS A 64 -5.02 14.55 19.26
C LYS A 64 -4.23 13.68 20.23
N ALA A 65 -4.87 13.13 21.26
CA ALA A 65 -4.22 12.23 22.20
C ALA A 65 -3.64 10.99 21.49
N TRP A 66 -4.38 10.43 20.52
CA TRP A 66 -3.92 9.31 19.71
C TRP A 66 -2.72 9.70 18.83
N TYR A 67 -2.79 10.80 18.07
CA TYR A 67 -1.70 11.25 17.20
C TYR A 67 -0.47 11.70 17.99
N GLN A 68 -0.64 12.28 19.19
CA GLN A 68 0.47 12.72 20.03
C GLN A 68 1.17 11.56 20.76
N THR A 69 0.63 10.34 20.68
CA THR A 69 1.30 9.16 21.22
C THR A 69 2.58 8.87 20.41
N PRO A 70 3.79 8.86 21.02
CA PRO A 70 5.05 8.68 20.30
C PRO A 70 5.08 7.44 19.40
N ARG A 71 4.52 6.34 19.89
CA ARG A 71 4.39 5.09 19.13
C ARG A 71 3.57 5.25 17.84
N ASN A 72 2.47 6.01 17.87
CA ASN A 72 1.64 6.21 16.69
C ASN A 72 2.33 7.10 15.66
N LEU A 73 3.03 8.15 16.12
CA LEU A 73 3.89 8.97 15.26
C LEU A 73 5.00 8.15 14.62
N ALA A 74 5.63 7.25 15.39
CA ALA A 74 6.66 6.36 14.89
C ALA A 74 6.09 5.43 13.80
N ILE A 75 4.90 4.84 14.01
CA ILE A 75 4.22 4.01 13.01
C ILE A 75 3.92 4.79 11.72
N ILE A 76 3.32 5.99 11.84
CA ILE A 76 3.00 6.85 10.68
C ILE A 76 4.29 7.20 9.91
N SER A 77 5.34 7.58 10.63
CA SER A 77 6.65 7.88 10.03
C SER A 77 7.23 6.65 9.32
N GLY A 78 7.13 5.47 9.92
CA GLY A 78 7.55 4.21 9.31
C GLY A 78 6.83 3.89 8.00
N VAL A 79 5.51 4.07 7.97
CA VAL A 79 4.69 3.90 6.76
C VAL A 79 5.17 4.87 5.68
N LEU A 80 5.34 6.16 6.01
CA LEU A 80 5.80 7.17 5.04
C LEU A 80 7.21 6.87 4.50
N LEU A 81 8.13 6.42 5.37
CA LEU A 81 9.48 5.98 4.98
C LEU A 81 9.45 4.78 4.03
N CYS A 82 8.61 3.78 4.31
CA CYS A 82 8.48 2.57 3.49
C CYS A 82 7.90 2.87 2.09
N LEU A 83 7.07 3.91 1.95
CA LEU A 83 6.44 4.29 0.69
C LEU A 83 7.41 4.96 -0.28
N SER A 84 7.87 6.18 0.02
CA SER A 84 8.64 6.98 -0.94
C SER A 84 10.16 6.90 -0.73
N PRO A 85 10.70 7.18 0.48
CA PRO A 85 12.14 7.17 0.72
C PRO A 85 12.82 5.84 0.42
N VAL A 86 12.26 4.72 0.89
CA VAL A 86 12.82 3.39 0.58
C VAL A 86 12.73 3.09 -0.92
N SER A 87 11.70 3.57 -1.63
CA SER A 87 11.59 3.38 -3.09
C SER A 87 12.72 4.05 -3.82
N PHE A 88 12.99 5.29 -3.41
CA PHE A 88 14.08 6.08 -3.97
C PHE A 88 15.43 5.46 -3.65
N LEU A 89 15.66 5.03 -2.40
CA LEU A 89 16.89 4.38 -1.97
C LEU A 89 17.17 3.10 -2.76
N VAL A 90 16.20 2.19 -2.85
CA VAL A 90 16.34 0.94 -3.60
C VAL A 90 16.55 1.24 -5.10
N GLY A 91 15.82 2.21 -5.64
CA GLY A 91 15.98 2.64 -7.03
C GLY A 91 17.37 3.22 -7.32
N MET A 92 17.99 3.91 -6.36
CA MET A 92 19.35 4.43 -6.47
C MET A 92 20.39 3.31 -6.41
N LEU A 93 20.23 2.37 -5.50
CA LEU A 93 21.21 1.30 -5.28
C LEU A 93 21.14 0.21 -6.35
N THR A 94 19.99 0.03 -6.98
CA THR A 94 19.82 -0.91 -8.08
C THR A 94 20.14 -0.30 -9.46
N ARG A 95 20.60 0.96 -9.52
CA ARG A 95 21.00 1.63 -10.79
C ARG A 95 21.99 0.83 -11.63
N PRO A 96 23.08 0.25 -11.08
CA PRO A 96 24.06 -0.47 -11.90
C PRO A 96 23.45 -1.63 -12.70
N TRP A 97 22.52 -2.36 -12.08
CA TRP A 97 21.78 -3.45 -12.73
C TRP A 97 20.81 -2.93 -13.79
N ARG A 98 20.17 -1.79 -13.55
CA ARG A 98 19.27 -1.16 -14.53
C ARG A 98 20.04 -0.69 -15.76
N ASP A 99 21.19 -0.05 -15.56
CA ASP A 99 22.03 0.43 -16.65
C ASP A 99 22.60 -0.75 -17.47
N GLU A 100 22.90 -1.89 -16.83
CA GLU A 100 23.29 -3.13 -17.54
C GLU A 100 22.14 -3.70 -18.38
N LEU A 101 20.90 -3.67 -17.87
CA LEU A 101 19.72 -4.11 -18.60
C LEU A 101 19.45 -3.25 -19.84
N GLU A 102 19.59 -1.92 -19.71
CA GLU A 102 19.39 -0.97 -20.80
C GLU A 102 20.44 -1.13 -21.91
N ARG A 103 21.68 -1.55 -21.56
CA ARG A 103 22.70 -1.89 -22.57
C ARG A 103 22.38 -3.16 -23.34
N LEU A 104 21.74 -4.14 -22.70
CA LEU A 104 21.38 -5.42 -23.34
C LEU A 104 20.20 -5.27 -24.30
N VAL A 105 19.18 -4.49 -23.90
CA VAL A 105 18.00 -4.22 -24.72
C VAL A 105 17.66 -2.73 -24.58
N PRO A 106 18.20 -1.86 -25.45
CA PRO A 106 17.90 -0.44 -25.45
C PRO A 106 16.41 -0.20 -25.73
N ASN A 107 15.81 0.78 -25.04
CA ASN A 107 14.40 1.15 -25.20
C ASN A 107 13.41 -0.01 -25.00
N ALA A 108 13.72 -0.96 -24.11
CA ALA A 108 12.76 -1.98 -23.72
C ALA A 108 11.47 -1.31 -23.22
N ASP A 109 10.32 -1.73 -23.77
CA ASP A 109 9.04 -1.08 -23.53
C ASP A 109 8.57 -1.37 -22.09
N ASP A 110 8.88 -0.46 -21.16
CA ASP A 110 8.68 -0.64 -19.72
C ASP A 110 7.30 -0.14 -19.27
N ASN A 111 6.27 -0.42 -20.07
CA ASN A 111 4.89 0.01 -19.79
C ASN A 111 4.36 -0.58 -18.45
N LEU A 112 5.04 -1.60 -17.90
CA LEU A 112 4.81 -2.18 -16.57
C LEU A 112 5.64 -1.55 -15.44
N ALA A 113 6.55 -0.60 -15.70
CA ALA A 113 7.39 0.05 -14.69
C ALA A 113 6.55 0.65 -13.54
N ASN A 114 5.42 1.26 -13.90
CA ASN A 114 4.50 1.85 -12.94
C ASN A 114 3.87 0.76 -12.05
N ALA A 115 3.46 -0.37 -12.61
CA ALA A 115 2.90 -1.49 -11.84
C ALA A 115 3.96 -2.07 -10.88
N GLY A 116 5.20 -2.24 -11.32
CA GLY A 116 6.31 -2.70 -10.47
C GLY A 116 6.56 -1.80 -9.27
N ARG A 117 6.48 -0.48 -9.45
CA ARG A 117 6.60 0.51 -8.36
C ARG A 117 5.47 0.36 -7.33
N TRP A 118 4.22 0.19 -7.79
CA TRP A 118 3.07 -0.03 -6.90
C TRP A 118 3.19 -1.36 -6.14
N ILE A 119 3.54 -2.45 -6.82
CA ILE A 119 3.80 -3.76 -6.20
C ILE A 119 4.85 -3.63 -5.10
N GLY A 120 5.98 -2.98 -5.40
CA GLY A 120 7.04 -2.79 -4.41
C GLY A 120 6.60 -1.98 -3.19
N MET A 121 5.78 -0.94 -3.36
CA MET A 121 5.20 -0.19 -2.22
C MET A 121 4.26 -1.06 -1.39
N SER A 122 3.36 -1.81 -2.03
CA SER A 122 2.43 -2.72 -1.35
C SER A 122 3.14 -3.82 -0.56
N GLU A 123 4.16 -4.46 -1.11
CA GLU A 123 4.92 -5.51 -0.43
C GLU A 123 5.63 -4.99 0.83
N ARG A 124 6.23 -3.80 0.76
CA ARG A 124 6.88 -3.19 1.93
C ARG A 124 5.91 -2.87 3.03
N LEU A 125 4.73 -2.36 2.69
CA LEU A 125 3.66 -2.14 3.67
C LEU A 125 3.20 -3.44 4.32
N LEU A 126 3.03 -4.51 3.53
CA LEU A 126 2.66 -5.83 4.08
C LEU A 126 3.73 -6.35 5.05
N ILE A 127 5.00 -6.30 4.66
CA ILE A 127 6.12 -6.72 5.50
C ILE A 127 6.18 -5.87 6.78
N PHE A 128 6.08 -4.55 6.64
CA PHE A 128 6.06 -3.62 7.76
C PHE A 128 4.95 -3.98 8.76
N VAL A 129 3.73 -4.19 8.28
CA VAL A 129 2.59 -4.60 9.10
C VAL A 129 2.87 -5.96 9.75
N PHE A 130 3.31 -6.97 8.99
CA PHE A 130 3.60 -8.31 9.51
C PHE A 130 4.64 -8.30 10.63
N VAL A 131 5.69 -7.48 10.54
CA VAL A 131 6.66 -7.33 11.63
C VAL A 131 6.02 -6.72 12.88
N LEU A 132 5.19 -5.68 12.72
CA LEU A 132 4.50 -5.03 13.86
C LEU A 132 3.53 -5.99 14.57
N ILE A 133 2.87 -6.89 13.84
CA ILE A 133 1.95 -7.89 14.41
C ILE A 133 2.62 -9.24 14.74
N ASN A 134 3.96 -9.32 14.70
CA ASN A 134 4.75 -10.54 14.96
C ASN A 134 4.50 -11.72 14.00
N GLN A 135 3.95 -11.48 12.81
CA GLN A 135 3.65 -12.51 11.81
C GLN A 135 4.82 -12.72 10.84
N PHE A 136 5.99 -13.12 11.36
CA PHE A 136 7.19 -13.33 10.52
C PHE A 136 7.00 -14.45 9.48
N SER A 137 6.19 -15.46 9.79
CA SER A 137 5.83 -16.53 8.86
C SER A 137 5.12 -16.01 7.60
N ALA A 138 4.28 -14.97 7.73
CA ALA A 138 3.58 -14.37 6.61
C ALA A 138 4.54 -13.66 5.62
N ILE A 139 5.67 -13.14 6.12
CA ILE A 139 6.73 -12.57 5.29
C ILE A 139 7.37 -13.68 4.43
N GLY A 140 7.64 -14.85 5.04
CA GLY A 140 8.15 -16.02 4.31
C GLY A 140 7.19 -16.48 3.21
N PHE A 141 5.88 -16.52 3.50
CA PHE A 141 4.85 -16.84 2.50
C PHE A 141 4.83 -15.80 1.36
N LEU A 142 4.90 -14.51 1.67
CA LEU A 142 4.94 -13.44 0.65
C LEU A 142 6.16 -13.58 -0.28
N ILE A 143 7.34 -13.85 0.27
CA ILE A 143 8.58 -14.09 -0.49
C ILE A 143 8.43 -15.32 -1.40
N ALA A 144 7.89 -16.42 -0.87
CA ALA A 144 7.69 -17.66 -1.63
C ALA A 144 6.67 -17.47 -2.77
N ALA A 145 5.54 -16.82 -2.49
CA ALA A 145 4.51 -16.53 -3.49
C ALA A 145 5.07 -15.69 -4.65
N LYS A 146 5.83 -14.62 -4.34
CA LYS A 146 6.48 -13.80 -5.37
C LYS A 146 7.46 -14.59 -6.22
N SER A 147 8.24 -15.47 -5.58
CA SER A 147 9.23 -16.31 -6.27
C SER A 147 8.58 -17.32 -7.21
N LEU A 148 7.42 -17.89 -6.82
CA LEU A 148 6.64 -18.81 -7.64
C LEU A 148 6.05 -18.11 -8.87
N LEU A 149 5.45 -16.93 -8.69
CA LEU A 149 4.87 -16.16 -9.79
C LEU A 149 5.93 -15.73 -10.82
N ARG A 150 7.16 -15.47 -10.37
CA ARG A 150 8.30 -15.12 -11.24
C ARG A 150 8.84 -16.29 -12.06
N TYR A 151 8.64 -17.54 -11.63
CA TYR A 151 9.15 -18.71 -12.36
C TYR A 151 8.46 -18.89 -13.72
N ASN A 152 7.20 -18.48 -13.84
CA ASN A 152 6.39 -18.65 -15.04
C ASN A 152 6.75 -17.68 -16.19
N ASP A 153 7.40 -16.55 -15.89
CA ASP A 153 7.74 -15.49 -16.85
C ASP A 153 8.94 -15.83 -17.78
N LYS A 154 9.61 -16.97 -17.56
CA LYS A 154 10.79 -17.37 -18.36
C LYS A 154 10.46 -17.92 -19.75
N THR A 155 9.19 -17.92 -20.17
CA THR A 155 8.72 -18.70 -21.33
C THR A 155 8.28 -17.89 -22.55
N THR A 156 8.37 -16.56 -22.53
CA THR A 156 7.77 -15.76 -23.61
C THR A 156 8.74 -14.75 -24.20
N SER A 157 8.90 -14.83 -25.53
CA SER A 157 9.49 -13.88 -26.49
C SER A 157 10.82 -14.36 -27.09
N GLY A 158 10.77 -14.90 -28.31
CA GLY A 158 11.92 -15.38 -29.07
C GLY A 158 12.95 -14.29 -29.44
N ASP A 159 12.62 -13.02 -29.22
CA ASP A 159 13.45 -11.86 -29.58
C ASP A 159 14.30 -11.30 -28.43
N ILE A 160 14.17 -11.83 -27.20
CA ILE A 160 14.89 -11.31 -26.02
C ILE A 160 16.13 -12.17 -25.72
N PRO A 161 17.34 -11.57 -25.59
CA PRO A 161 18.56 -12.33 -25.26
C PRO A 161 18.44 -13.08 -23.92
N PRO A 162 18.90 -14.34 -23.82
CA PRO A 162 18.89 -15.09 -22.55
C PRO A 162 19.62 -14.36 -21.40
N ALA A 163 20.68 -13.61 -21.74
CA ALA A 163 21.42 -12.78 -20.79
C ALA A 163 20.53 -11.71 -20.15
N TYR A 164 19.63 -11.07 -20.91
CA TYR A 164 18.70 -10.07 -20.40
C TYR A 164 17.73 -10.68 -19.38
N ILE A 165 17.18 -11.87 -19.67
CA ILE A 165 16.25 -12.57 -18.77
C ILE A 165 16.92 -12.88 -17.43
N SER A 166 18.15 -13.41 -17.46
CA SER A 166 18.92 -13.70 -16.23
C SER A 166 19.18 -12.44 -15.41
N LYS A 167 19.68 -11.38 -16.07
CA LYS A 167 20.01 -10.11 -15.41
C LYS A 167 18.76 -9.41 -14.86
N LYS A 168 17.62 -9.51 -15.53
CA LYS A 168 16.35 -8.95 -15.07
C LYS A 168 15.88 -9.68 -13.80
N SER A 169 16.05 -11.00 -13.76
CA SER A 169 15.76 -11.80 -12.57
C SER A 169 16.68 -11.43 -11.39
N GLU A 170 17.97 -11.19 -11.63
CA GLU A 170 18.91 -10.71 -10.62
C GLU A 170 18.54 -9.31 -10.10
N TYR A 171 18.27 -8.36 -11.00
CA TYR A 171 17.81 -7.01 -10.67
C TYR A 171 16.59 -7.03 -9.74
N ILE A 172 15.56 -7.80 -10.11
CA ILE A 172 14.33 -7.94 -9.33
C ILE A 172 14.61 -8.58 -7.96
N LEU A 173 15.48 -9.60 -7.92
CA LEU A 173 15.83 -10.30 -6.68
C LEU A 173 16.54 -9.36 -5.70
N VAL A 174 17.60 -8.70 -6.16
CA VAL A 174 18.40 -7.76 -5.37
C VAL A 174 17.53 -6.60 -4.87
N GLY A 175 16.73 -6.00 -5.76
CA GLY A 175 15.82 -4.92 -5.39
C GLY A 175 14.79 -5.33 -4.34
N THR A 176 14.21 -6.53 -4.48
CA THR A 176 13.22 -7.04 -3.53
C THR A 176 13.85 -7.35 -2.17
N LEU A 177 14.99 -8.05 -2.12
CA LEU A 177 15.68 -8.37 -0.87
C LEU A 177 16.09 -7.10 -0.11
N MET A 178 16.62 -6.12 -0.82
CA MET A 178 17.00 -4.84 -0.22
C MET A 178 15.79 -4.10 0.35
N SER A 179 14.72 -4.00 -0.43
CA SER A 179 13.46 -3.38 -0.04
C SER A 179 12.85 -4.02 1.22
N TYR A 180 12.89 -5.35 1.30
CA TYR A 180 12.38 -6.11 2.43
C TYR A 180 13.22 -5.87 3.67
N THR A 181 14.55 -5.88 3.51
CA THR A 181 15.50 -5.60 4.60
C THR A 181 15.25 -4.23 5.21
N CYS A 182 15.10 -3.19 4.39
CA CYS A 182 14.78 -1.85 4.88
C CYS A 182 13.45 -1.81 5.65
N SER A 183 12.41 -2.46 5.13
CA SER A 183 11.08 -2.44 5.76
C SER A 183 11.06 -3.17 7.09
N ILE A 184 11.76 -4.30 7.18
CA ILE A 184 11.94 -5.06 8.42
C ILE A 184 12.70 -4.21 9.44
N ALA A 185 13.82 -3.59 9.05
CA ALA A 185 14.61 -2.76 9.95
C ALA A 185 13.80 -1.58 10.51
N ILE A 186 13.08 -0.85 9.64
CA ILE A 186 12.23 0.27 10.05
C ILE A 186 11.14 -0.21 11.03
N ALA A 187 10.46 -1.32 10.73
CA ALA A 187 9.41 -1.86 11.59
C ALA A 187 9.95 -2.30 12.96
N LEU A 188 11.13 -2.95 13.01
CA LEU A 188 11.77 -3.35 14.25
C LEU A 188 12.16 -2.14 15.12
N ILE A 189 12.72 -1.08 14.51
CA ILE A 189 13.05 0.17 15.22
C ILE A 189 11.79 0.76 15.85
N ILE A 190 10.69 0.83 15.09
CA ILE A 190 9.42 1.39 15.59
C ILE A 190 8.83 0.53 16.71
N LYS A 191 9.00 -0.78 16.65
CA LYS A 191 8.53 -1.69 17.70
C LYS A 191 9.27 -1.49 19.03
N MET A 192 10.47 -0.90 19.00
CA MET A 192 11.22 -0.53 20.21
C MET A 192 10.72 0.78 20.84
N VAL A 193 9.88 1.55 20.14
CA VAL A 193 9.26 2.76 20.69
C VAL A 193 8.05 2.34 21.53
N ASN A 194 8.19 2.49 22.85
CA ASN A 194 7.10 2.30 23.82
C ASN A 194 6.02 3.38 23.70
#